data_AF-A0A821DIG4-F1
#
_entry.id   AF-A0A821DIG4-F1
#
_cell.length_a   1.000
_cell.length_b   1.000
_cell.length_c   1.000
_cell.angle_alpha   90.00
_cell.angle_beta   90.00
_cell.angle_gamma   90.00
#
_symmetry.space_group_name_H-M   'P 1'
#
loop_
_entity.id
_entity.type
_entity.pdbx_description
1 polymer ?
#
loop_
_entity_poly.entity_id
_entity_poly.type
_entity_poly.pdbx_seq_one_letter_code
_entity_poly.pdbx_strand_id
1 'polypeptide(L)'
;CAIDLHSPWTMSAGSTYGSYKFNVLQHLTGISPYFESNSEGLNPDPPQDCVIDKVAYLIRHGAIYVNEYDYVSTIQPFLERK
;
A
#
# COMPACT_ATOMS: atom_id res chain seq x y z
N CYS A 1 -14.98 0.18 -24.87
CA CYS A 1 -13.99 0.37 -23.80
C CYS A 1 -12.63 0.62 -24.46
N ALA A 2 -12.17 1.87 -24.46
CA ALA A 2 -10.82 2.21 -24.91
C ALA A 2 -9.94 2.42 -23.66
N ILE A 3 -8.81 1.72 -23.60
CA ILE A 3 -7.76 2.07 -22.64
C ILE A 3 -7.06 3.26 -23.28
N ASP A 4 -7.22 4.45 -22.67
CA ASP A 4 -6.59 5.64 -23.19
C ASP A 4 -5.10 5.61 -22.86
N LEU A 5 -4.30 5.02 -23.75
CA LEU A 5 -2.84 4.93 -23.66
C LEU A 5 -2.16 6.24 -24.07
N HIS A 6 -2.79 7.40 -23.87
CA HIS A 6 -2.11 8.68 -24.03
C HIS A 6 -0.96 8.75 -23.04
N SER A 7 0.21 8.29 -23.47
CA SER A 7 1.47 8.40 -22.77
C SER A 7 1.79 9.89 -22.64
N PRO A 8 1.80 10.47 -21.44
CA PRO A 8 2.37 11.78 -21.23
C PRO A 8 3.83 11.56 -20.82
N TRP A 9 4.64 10.90 -21.64
CA TRP A 9 6.10 11.05 -21.54
C TRP A 9 6.49 12.44 -22.08
N THR A 10 5.83 13.51 -21.62
CA THR A 10 6.50 14.80 -21.50
C THR A 10 7.52 14.60 -20.39
N MET A 11 8.78 14.41 -20.78
CA MET A 11 9.91 14.49 -19.85
C MET A 11 9.96 15.91 -19.30
N SER A 12 9.21 16.17 -18.22
CA SER A 12 9.46 17.33 -17.40
C SER A 12 10.83 17.13 -16.75
N ALA A 13 11.71 18.12 -16.90
CA ALA A 13 12.96 18.20 -16.16
C ALA A 13 12.63 18.47 -14.67
N GLY A 14 12.05 17.49 -14.00
CA GLY A 14 11.81 17.48 -12.56
C GLY A 14 12.93 16.74 -11.87
N SER A 15 13.44 17.31 -10.78
CA SER A 15 14.42 16.73 -9.85
C SER A 15 14.42 15.20 -9.83
N THR A 16 15.54 14.58 -10.22
CA THR A 16 15.77 13.12 -10.23
C THR A 16 15.86 12.49 -8.83
N TYR A 17 15.55 13.26 -7.78
CA TYR A 17 15.23 12.74 -6.46
C TYR A 17 13.77 13.07 -6.17
N GLY A 18 12.90 12.06 -6.23
CA GLY A 18 11.58 12.17 -5.61
C GLY A 18 11.80 12.55 -4.14
N SER A 19 11.17 13.63 -3.67
CA SER A 19 11.28 14.07 -2.28
C SER A 19 10.63 13.01 -1.39
N TYR A 20 11.45 12.05 -0.94
CA TYR A 20 11.02 11.03 -0.02
C TYR A 20 10.60 11.70 1.29
N LYS A 21 9.33 11.54 1.65
CA LYS A 21 8.79 11.95 2.94
C LYS A 21 8.57 10.68 3.76
N PHE A 22 9.28 10.58 4.87
CA PHE A 22 9.15 9.44 5.78
C PHE A 22 7.69 9.32 6.26
N ASN A 23 7.08 8.16 6.04
CA ASN A 23 5.79 7.79 6.58
C ASN A 23 5.93 6.44 7.30
N VAL A 24 5.64 6.41 8.59
CA VAL A 24 5.74 5.19 9.42
C VAL A 24 4.95 4.03 8.81
N LEU A 25 3.76 4.30 8.25
CA LEU A 25 2.92 3.25 7.66
C LEU A 25 3.62 2.52 6.50
N GLN A 26 4.52 3.19 5.79
CA GLN A 26 5.28 2.60 4.68
C GLN A 26 6.52 1.81 5.15
N HIS A 27 6.83 1.82 6.45
CA HIS A 27 8.04 1.21 7.02
C HIS A 27 7.74 0.14 8.09
N LEU A 28 6.46 -0.18 8.33
CA LEU A 28 6.03 -1.21 9.27
C LEU A 28 5.77 -2.58 8.61
N THR A 29 6.14 -2.77 7.34
CA THR A 29 5.96 -4.05 6.61
C THR A 29 4.52 -4.61 6.76
N GLY A 30 4.36 -5.92 6.94
CA GLY A 30 3.07 -6.59 7.11
C GLY A 30 2.36 -6.31 8.44
N ILE A 31 2.95 -5.55 9.38
CA ILE A 31 2.25 -5.13 10.62
C ILE A 31 1.69 -3.70 10.53
N SER A 32 1.90 -3.02 9.41
CA SER A 32 1.28 -1.71 9.18
C SER A 32 -0.24 -1.81 9.09
N PRO A 33 -1.00 -0.88 9.70
CA PRO A 33 -2.38 -0.63 9.30
C PRO A 33 -2.48 -0.41 7.80
N TYR A 34 -3.65 -0.71 7.22
CA TYR A 34 -3.86 -0.47 5.80
C TYR A 34 -3.57 0.99 5.43
N PHE A 35 -2.84 1.17 4.34
CA PHE A 35 -2.65 2.45 3.66
C PHE A 35 -2.75 2.20 2.16
N GLU A 36 -3.26 3.19 1.42
CA GLU A 36 -3.26 3.12 -0.04
C GLU A 36 -1.81 3.15 -0.52
N SER A 37 -1.42 2.13 -1.30
CA SER A 37 -0.10 2.15 -1.93
C SER A 37 0.00 3.36 -2.83
N ASN A 38 1.21 3.91 -2.99
CA ASN A 38 1.48 4.91 -4.02
C ASN A 38 1.31 4.24 -5.39
N SER A 39 0.08 4.06 -5.87
CA SER A 39 -0.18 3.67 -7.24
C SER A 39 0.35 4.79 -8.13
N GLU A 40 1.06 4.43 -9.19
CA GLU A 40 1.80 5.31 -10.13
C GLU A 40 0.90 6.33 -10.87
N GLY A 41 0.16 7.18 -10.15
CA GLY A 41 -0.71 8.23 -10.69
C GLY A 41 -1.89 7.75 -11.55
N LEU A 42 -2.19 6.45 -11.56
CA LEU A 42 -3.29 5.91 -12.35
C LEU A 42 -4.64 6.25 -11.71
N ASN A 43 -5.60 6.67 -12.53
CA ASN A 43 -6.97 6.86 -12.09
C ASN A 43 -7.59 5.48 -11.77
N PRO A 44 -8.09 5.24 -10.54
CA PRO A 44 -8.71 3.96 -10.18
C PRO A 44 -10.09 3.75 -10.82
N ASP A 45 -10.71 4.80 -11.37
CA ASP A 45 -12.03 4.70 -11.99
C ASP A 45 -11.97 3.92 -13.31
N PRO A 46 -13.04 3.21 -13.69
CA PRO A 46 -13.17 2.64 -15.02
C PRO A 46 -12.97 3.71 -16.10
N PRO A 47 -12.29 3.39 -17.23
CA PRO A 47 -12.17 4.32 -18.33
C PRO A 47 -13.53 4.72 -18.89
N GLN A 48 -13.57 5.85 -19.61
CA GLN A 48 -14.79 6.34 -20.25
C GLN A 48 -15.44 5.26 -21.14
N ASP A 49 -16.77 5.19 -21.08
CA ASP A 49 -17.61 4.23 -21.81
C ASP A 49 -17.29 2.74 -21.51
N CYS A 50 -16.69 2.46 -20.36
CA CYS A 50 -16.51 1.11 -19.83
C CYS A 50 -17.42 0.86 -18.62
N VAL A 51 -17.95 -0.37 -18.53
CA VAL A 51 -18.71 -0.84 -17.36
C VAL A 51 -18.01 -2.09 -16.81
N ILE A 52 -17.89 -2.15 -15.49
CA ILE A 52 -17.32 -3.32 -14.81
C ILE A 52 -18.32 -4.48 -14.91
N ASP A 53 -17.92 -5.59 -15.54
CA ASP A 53 -18.75 -6.80 -15.63
C ASP A 53 -18.45 -7.79 -14.48
N LYS A 54 -17.18 -7.95 -14.09
CA LYS A 54 -16.73 -8.89 -13.05
C LYS A 54 -15.55 -8.34 -12.28
N VAL A 55 -15.47 -8.72 -11.01
CA VAL A 55 -14.36 -8.40 -10.10
C VAL A 55 -13.98 -9.62 -9.28
N ALA A 56 -12.70 -9.71 -8.94
CA ALA A 56 -12.17 -10.69 -8.00
C ALA A 56 -11.21 -9.98 -7.05
N TYR A 57 -11.41 -10.18 -5.75
CA TYR A 57 -10.58 -9.56 -4.71
C TYR A 57 -9.90 -10.64 -3.89
N LEU A 58 -8.59 -10.49 -3.69
CA LEU A 58 -7.83 -11.23 -2.69
C LEU A 58 -7.46 -10.26 -1.56
N ILE A 59 -8.19 -10.35 -0.45
CA ILE A 59 -8.08 -9.42 0.67
C ILE A 59 -7.44 -10.13 1.85
N ARG A 60 -6.40 -9.52 2.44
CA ARG A 60 -5.83 -9.99 3.71
C ARG A 60 -6.83 -9.73 4.84
N HIS A 61 -6.75 -10.52 5.92
CA HIS A 61 -7.38 -10.16 7.18
C HIS A 61 -7.05 -8.71 7.62
N GLY A 62 -7.93 -8.09 8.40
CA GLY A 62 -7.70 -6.76 8.97
C GLY A 62 -6.59 -6.73 10.02
N ALA A 63 -6.54 -5.67 10.81
CA ALA A 63 -5.63 -5.60 11.95
C ALA A 63 -5.96 -6.71 12.96
N ILE A 64 -4.95 -7.49 13.34
CA ILE A 64 -5.06 -8.58 14.31
C ILE A 64 -4.18 -8.31 15.52
N TYR A 65 -4.57 -8.84 16.67
CA TYR A 65 -3.67 -8.92 17.80
C TYR A 65 -2.55 -9.93 17.53
N VAL A 66 -1.41 -9.70 18.16
CA VAL A 66 -0.26 -10.61 18.09
C VAL A 66 -0.68 -12.00 18.58
N ASN A 67 -0.20 -13.04 17.91
CA ASN A 67 -0.44 -14.40 18.37
C ASN A 67 0.34 -14.66 19.68
N GLU A 68 -0.06 -15.70 20.40
CA GLU A 68 0.54 -16.04 21.69
C GLU A 68 2.04 -16.36 21.56
N TYR A 69 2.45 -17.05 20.49
CA TYR A 69 3.86 -17.41 20.30
C TYR A 69 4.75 -16.16 20.19
N ASP A 70 4.36 -15.19 19.37
CA ASP A 70 5.08 -13.92 19.19
C ASP A 70 5.03 -13.09 20.48
N TYR A 71 3.89 -13.10 21.20
CA TYR A 71 3.79 -12.46 22.50
C TYR A 71 4.81 -13.02 23.49
N VAL A 72 4.82 -14.34 23.70
CA VAL A 72 5.67 -15.00 24.71
C VAL A 72 7.15 -14.97 24.31
N SER A 73 7.46 -15.28 23.04
CA SER A 73 8.84 -15.44 22.59
C SER A 73 9.57 -14.11 22.38
N THR A 74 8.83 -13.07 21.98
CA THR A 74 9.43 -11.81 21.52
C THR A 74 9.02 -10.63 22.38
N ILE A 75 7.74 -10.44 22.68
CA ILE A 75 7.25 -9.20 23.34
C ILE A 75 7.41 -9.25 24.86
N GLN A 76 6.90 -10.30 25.49
CA GLN A 76 6.86 -10.50 26.95
C GLN A 76 8.24 -10.31 27.62
N PRO A 77 9.37 -10.83 27.06
CA PRO A 77 10.68 -10.66 27.68
C PRO A 77 11.12 -9.20 27.85
N PHE A 78 10.66 -8.27 27.00
CA PHE A 78 10.97 -6.84 27.14
C PHE A 78 10.03 -6.12 28.11
N LEU A 79 8.82 -6.64 28.32
CA LEU A 79 7.86 -6.08 29.27
C LEU A 79 8.23 -6.45 30.72
N GLU A 80 8.78 -7.64 30.92
CA GLU A 80 9.07 -8.20 32.25
C GLU A 80 10.49 -7.93 32.74
N ARG A 81 11.44 -7.68 31.82
CA ARG A 81 12.78 -7.23 32.18
C ARG A 81 12.78 -5.71 32.33
N LYS A 82 12.47 -5.24 33.54
CA LYS A 82 12.82 -3.88 33.99
C LYS A 82 14.26 -3.83 34.47
#